data_AF-A0A8T7KFG7-F1
#
_entry.id   AF-A0A8T7KFG7-F1
#
_cell.length_a   1.000
_cell.length_b   1.000
_cell.length_c   1.000
_cell.angle_alpha   90.00
_cell.angle_beta   90.00
_cell.angle_gamma   90.00
#
_symmetry.space_group_name_H-M   'P 1'
#
loop_
_entity.id
_entity.type
_entity.pdbx_description
1 polymer ?
#
loop_
_entity_poly.entity_id
_entity_poly.type
_entity_poly.pdbx_seq_one_letter_code
_entity_poly.pdbx_strand_id
1 'polypeptide(L)'
;MNKSLRAILILCTVFLLTLAVTPTALGEEASSMYLIVDWAGNVAMKHLDTDGRLTEDLLASSFDGRHSLFLEQGTHAPTVNGETRYVIVVRELEEIPALPENTVAVVAFDIIPAGARFDKDIVLTLSLDESQLPGNAQNVFMAYYDDVSGAWVPLEYETGGPNGVTELTLSAAIDHFSIFGVLVEVTQLPAHFTASGLNIVTSGQTASIAANIVNDGGREGTYILELRLNGEPIDTAMVVLGAGQSQPVSFTVPGLRHGQYEVEVAGLSDEFTVSRPIAWWLVVVIAVAAGFIIWEVVWRKRKTAKEG
;
A
#
# COMPACT_ATOMS: atom_id res chain seq x y z
N MET A 1 -24.92 21.81 -27.80
CA MET A 1 -25.24 20.37 -27.69
C MET A 1 -24.53 19.86 -26.44
N ASN A 2 -25.07 20.20 -25.25
CA ASN A 2 -25.79 19.33 -24.31
C ASN A 2 -24.97 18.08 -23.92
N LYS A 3 -24.62 17.81 -22.65
CA LYS A 3 -25.44 17.89 -21.44
C LYS A 3 -24.59 18.15 -20.19
N SER A 4 -24.83 19.29 -19.55
CA SER A 4 -24.73 19.46 -18.09
C SER A 4 -26.15 19.38 -17.52
N LEU A 5 -26.28 19.13 -16.21
CA LEU A 5 -27.48 18.90 -15.40
C LEU A 5 -27.97 17.46 -15.27
N ARG A 6 -27.83 16.92 -14.05
CA ARG A 6 -28.95 16.44 -13.21
C ARG A 6 -28.47 16.29 -11.76
N ALA A 7 -28.47 17.39 -11.03
CA ALA A 7 -28.68 17.40 -9.59
C ALA A 7 -30.19 17.64 -9.39
N ILE A 8 -30.90 16.66 -8.83
CA ILE A 8 -32.32 16.79 -8.48
C ILE A 8 -32.38 16.81 -6.96
N LEU A 9 -32.46 18.03 -6.43
CA LEU A 9 -32.93 18.33 -5.09
C LEU A 9 -34.45 18.50 -5.21
N ILE A 10 -35.25 17.66 -4.54
CA ILE A 10 -36.69 17.91 -4.37
C ILE A 10 -36.99 17.98 -2.88
N LEU A 11 -37.25 19.20 -2.42
CA LEU A 11 -37.92 19.55 -1.18
C LEU A 11 -39.23 18.76 -1.07
N CYS A 12 -39.47 18.14 0.08
CA CYS A 12 -40.81 17.69 0.48
C CYS A 12 -41.19 18.42 1.77
N THR A 13 -42.10 19.38 1.65
CA THR A 13 -42.90 19.96 2.73
C THR A 13 -44.38 19.68 2.42
N VAL A 14 -45.23 19.75 3.46
CA VAL A 14 -46.72 19.55 3.49
C VAL A 14 -47.06 18.15 4.06
N PHE A 15 -47.80 17.93 5.15
CA PHE A 15 -48.81 18.70 5.90
C PHE A 15 -48.98 18.05 7.29
N LEU A 16 -49.15 18.83 8.37
CA LEU A 16 -49.67 18.30 9.64
C LEU A 16 -51.19 18.13 9.51
N LEU A 17 -51.70 16.91 9.68
CA LEU A 17 -53.09 16.69 10.08
C LEU A 17 -53.14 15.68 11.23
N THR A 18 -53.48 16.18 12.40
CA THR A 18 -53.76 15.39 13.61
C THR A 18 -55.10 14.67 13.46
N LEU A 19 -55.07 13.34 13.44
CA LEU A 19 -56.21 12.51 13.84
C LEU A 19 -55.73 11.57 14.94
N ALA A 20 -56.27 11.79 16.13
CA ALA A 20 -56.06 10.96 17.30
C ALA A 20 -56.63 9.56 17.02
N VAL A 21 -55.74 8.59 16.82
CA VAL A 21 -56.07 7.17 16.90
C VAL A 21 -55.70 6.71 18.31
N THR A 22 -56.71 6.26 19.05
CA THR A 22 -56.59 5.60 20.35
C THR A 22 -55.53 4.49 20.31
N PRO A 23 -54.68 4.32 21.35
CA PRO A 23 -53.66 3.29 21.36
C PRO A 23 -54.33 1.93 21.56
N THR A 24 -54.63 1.23 20.47
CA THR A 24 -54.83 -0.21 20.51
C THR A 24 -53.45 -0.82 20.70
N ALA A 25 -53.28 -1.59 21.77
CA ALA A 25 -52.06 -2.30 22.13
C ALA A 25 -51.49 -3.07 20.92
N LEU A 26 -50.54 -2.44 20.22
CA LEU A 26 -49.58 -3.11 19.39
C LEU A 26 -48.40 -3.42 20.30
N GLY A 27 -48.09 -4.70 20.39
CA GLY A 27 -46.97 -5.21 21.16
C GLY A 27 -45.73 -4.36 20.88
N GLU A 28 -45.03 -4.07 21.95
CA GLU A 28 -43.64 -3.64 22.00
C GLU A 28 -42.89 -4.30 20.83
N GLU A 29 -42.68 -3.56 19.72
CA GLU A 29 -41.77 -4.01 18.68
C GLU A 29 -40.40 -4.04 19.35
N ALA A 30 -40.01 -5.23 19.79
CA ALA A 30 -38.67 -5.49 20.29
C ALA A 30 -37.71 -4.96 19.24
N SER A 31 -36.90 -3.97 19.61
CA SER A 31 -35.83 -3.45 18.75
C SER A 31 -35.02 -4.64 18.27
N SER A 32 -35.12 -4.97 16.97
CA SER A 32 -34.43 -6.12 16.43
C SER A 32 -32.94 -5.79 16.37
N MET A 33 -32.20 -6.44 17.27
CA MET A 33 -30.75 -6.31 17.33
C MET A 33 -30.12 -7.34 16.40
N TYR A 34 -29.07 -6.96 15.69
CA TYR A 34 -28.34 -7.82 14.77
C TYR A 34 -26.85 -7.77 15.08
N LEU A 35 -26.18 -8.90 14.90
CA LEU A 35 -24.74 -8.94 14.72
C LEU A 35 -24.45 -8.94 13.22
N ILE A 36 -23.64 -8.00 12.78
CA ILE A 36 -23.22 -7.81 11.40
C ILE A 36 -21.74 -8.15 11.29
N VAL A 37 -21.39 -8.98 10.32
CA VAL A 37 -20.01 -9.26 9.93
C VAL A 37 -19.83 -8.80 8.49
N ASP A 38 -18.99 -7.79 8.30
CA ASP A 38 -18.56 -7.29 7.00
C ASP A 38 -17.19 -7.90 6.67
N TRP A 39 -17.18 -8.92 5.82
CA TRP A 39 -15.96 -9.48 5.27
C TRP A 39 -15.62 -8.81 3.93
N ALA A 40 -14.75 -7.80 3.97
CA ALA A 40 -14.29 -7.06 2.78
C ALA A 40 -15.42 -6.62 1.82
N GLY A 41 -16.57 -6.22 2.36
CA GLY A 41 -17.77 -5.80 1.62
C GLY A 41 -18.82 -6.89 1.42
N ASN A 42 -18.50 -8.16 1.72
CA ASN A 42 -19.49 -9.24 1.75
C ASN A 42 -20.09 -9.34 3.16
N VAL A 43 -21.37 -8.99 3.29
CA VAL A 43 -22.02 -8.82 4.59
C VAL A 43 -22.88 -10.02 4.95
N ALA A 44 -22.62 -10.61 6.11
CA ALA A 44 -23.49 -11.57 6.77
C ALA A 44 -24.08 -10.94 8.03
N MET A 45 -25.34 -11.26 8.35
CA MET A 45 -25.97 -10.79 9.57
C MET A 45 -26.97 -11.80 10.13
N LYS A 46 -27.06 -11.86 11.46
CA LYS A 46 -28.03 -12.69 12.18
C LYS A 46 -28.63 -11.92 13.34
N HIS A 47 -29.83 -12.34 13.72
CA HIS A 47 -30.55 -11.76 14.85
C HIS A 47 -29.86 -12.07 16.17
N LEU A 48 -29.94 -11.12 17.09
CA LEU A 48 -29.60 -11.29 18.49
C LEU A 48 -30.88 -11.35 19.33
N ASP A 49 -30.86 -12.15 20.39
CA ASP A 49 -31.88 -12.13 21.43
C ASP A 49 -31.75 -10.89 22.33
N THR A 50 -32.61 -10.79 23.35
CA THR A 50 -32.60 -9.66 24.29
C THR A 50 -31.33 -9.57 25.15
N ASP A 51 -30.57 -10.67 25.23
CA ASP A 51 -29.31 -10.75 25.97
C ASP A 51 -28.10 -10.51 25.05
N GLY A 52 -28.32 -10.15 23.78
CA GLY A 52 -27.25 -9.86 22.82
C GLY A 52 -26.58 -11.11 22.24
N ARG A 53 -27.26 -12.27 22.26
CA ARG A 53 -26.72 -13.55 21.78
C ARG A 53 -27.33 -13.99 20.46
N LEU A 54 -26.53 -14.65 19.63
CA LEU A 54 -26.95 -15.16 18.32
C LEU A 54 -28.12 -16.14 18.44
N THR A 55 -29.21 -15.88 17.71
CA THR A 55 -30.36 -16.79 17.66
C THR A 55 -30.15 -17.97 16.73
N GLU A 56 -29.17 -17.89 15.83
CA GLU A 56 -28.79 -18.90 14.84
C GLU A 56 -27.29 -18.81 14.57
N ASP A 57 -26.70 -19.86 13.98
CA ASP A 57 -25.32 -19.82 13.50
C ASP A 57 -25.12 -18.69 12.48
N LEU A 58 -24.01 -17.96 12.61
CA LEU A 58 -23.58 -16.92 11.68
C LEU A 58 -22.31 -17.37 10.98
N LEU A 59 -22.41 -17.60 9.67
CA LEU A 59 -21.26 -17.82 8.79
C LEU A 59 -21.06 -16.59 7.90
N ALA A 60 -19.95 -15.89 8.10
CA ALA A 60 -19.49 -14.83 7.21
C ALA A 60 -18.34 -15.34 6.36
N SER A 61 -18.30 -14.99 5.08
CA SER A 61 -17.29 -15.50 4.15
C SER A 61 -16.75 -14.41 3.24
N SER A 62 -15.51 -14.60 2.78
CA SER A 62 -14.96 -13.83 1.66
C SER A 62 -15.80 -14.00 0.39
N PHE A 63 -15.68 -13.08 -0.56
CA PHE A 63 -16.43 -13.15 -1.83
C PHE A 63 -16.16 -14.42 -2.64
N ASP A 64 -14.95 -14.96 -2.56
CA ASP A 64 -14.54 -16.21 -3.21
C ASP A 64 -14.93 -17.46 -2.39
N GLY A 65 -15.45 -17.30 -1.17
CA GLY A 65 -15.85 -18.39 -0.28
C GLY A 65 -14.68 -19.16 0.36
N ARG A 66 -13.43 -18.75 0.14
CA ARG A 66 -12.24 -19.46 0.66
C ARG A 66 -11.96 -19.22 2.14
N HIS A 67 -12.34 -18.05 2.64
CA HIS A 67 -12.14 -17.66 4.02
C HIS A 67 -13.49 -17.47 4.72
N SER A 68 -13.56 -17.79 6.00
CA SER A 68 -14.78 -17.60 6.76
C SER A 68 -14.56 -17.36 8.24
N LEU A 69 -15.53 -16.65 8.84
CA LEU A 69 -15.68 -16.49 10.28
C LEU A 69 -17.01 -17.14 10.67
N PHE A 70 -16.95 -18.15 11.51
CA PHE A 70 -18.12 -18.88 11.99
C PHE A 70 -18.35 -18.61 13.48
N LEU A 71 -19.57 -18.19 13.81
CA LEU A 71 -20.03 -17.98 15.17
C LEU A 71 -21.23 -18.91 15.42
N GLU A 72 -21.11 -19.77 16.42
CA GLU A 72 -22.17 -20.71 16.82
C GLU A 72 -23.37 -19.94 17.41
N GLN A 73 -24.57 -20.47 17.24
CA GLN A 73 -25.76 -20.08 17.98
C GLN A 73 -25.47 -19.91 19.49
N GLY A 74 -26.01 -18.84 20.07
CA GLY A 74 -25.88 -18.50 21.47
C GLY A 74 -24.56 -17.82 21.84
N THR A 75 -23.65 -17.57 20.89
CA THR A 75 -22.48 -16.71 21.09
C THR A 75 -22.93 -15.26 21.32
N HIS A 76 -22.40 -14.61 22.35
CA HIS A 76 -22.68 -13.20 22.60
C HIS A 76 -21.91 -12.31 21.63
N ALA A 77 -22.52 -11.18 21.24
CA ALA A 77 -21.84 -10.19 20.42
C ALA A 77 -20.52 -9.71 21.07
N PRO A 78 -19.48 -9.39 20.29
CA PRO A 78 -18.17 -9.05 20.84
C PRO A 78 -18.24 -7.87 21.81
N THR A 79 -17.45 -7.91 22.88
CA THR A 79 -17.38 -6.82 23.85
C THR A 79 -16.01 -6.17 23.84
N VAL A 80 -15.96 -4.82 23.89
CA VAL A 80 -14.74 -4.01 23.99
C VAL A 80 -14.89 -3.11 25.21
N ASN A 81 -14.00 -3.23 26.19
CA ASN A 81 -14.06 -2.45 27.44
C ASN A 81 -15.43 -2.49 28.16
N GLY A 82 -16.14 -3.61 28.05
CA GLY A 82 -17.47 -3.81 28.64
C GLY A 82 -18.65 -3.31 27.79
N GLU A 83 -18.39 -2.72 26.62
CA GLU A 83 -19.43 -2.31 25.67
C GLU A 83 -19.59 -3.33 24.55
N THR A 84 -20.83 -3.76 24.31
CA THR A 84 -21.16 -4.67 23.20
C THR A 84 -21.02 -3.98 21.85
N ARG A 85 -20.43 -4.68 20.89
CA ARG A 85 -20.21 -4.25 19.51
C ARG A 85 -21.02 -5.14 18.58
N TYR A 86 -21.78 -4.51 17.68
CA TYR A 86 -22.71 -5.20 16.78
C TYR A 86 -22.20 -5.30 15.35
N VAL A 87 -21.00 -4.79 15.10
CA VAL A 87 -20.36 -4.80 13.78
C VAL A 87 -18.95 -5.35 13.95
N ILE A 88 -18.67 -6.41 13.21
CA ILE A 88 -17.36 -7.02 13.03
C ILE A 88 -16.94 -6.70 11.61
N VAL A 89 -15.71 -6.23 11.43
CA VAL A 89 -15.16 -5.91 10.11
C VAL A 89 -13.89 -6.72 9.91
N VAL A 90 -13.85 -7.48 8.82
CA VAL A 90 -12.66 -8.22 8.38
C VAL A 90 -12.09 -7.54 7.13
N ARG A 91 -10.80 -7.22 7.16
CA ARG A 91 -10.08 -6.58 6.05
C ARG A 91 -8.77 -7.31 5.78
N GLU A 92 -8.48 -7.59 4.52
CA GLU A 92 -7.16 -8.07 4.13
C GLU A 92 -6.14 -6.93 4.22
N LEU A 93 -4.93 -7.21 4.70
CA LEU A 93 -3.88 -6.22 4.85
C LEU A 93 -2.94 -6.21 3.64
N GLU A 94 -2.75 -5.02 3.07
CA GLU A 94 -1.68 -4.75 2.10
C GLU A 94 -0.34 -4.53 2.81
N GLU A 95 -0.36 -3.84 3.96
CA GLU A 95 0.81 -3.58 4.80
C GLU A 95 0.78 -4.50 6.03
N ILE A 96 1.59 -5.55 5.99
CA ILE A 96 1.66 -6.57 7.04
C ILE A 96 2.72 -6.16 8.08
N PRO A 97 2.44 -6.26 9.41
CA PRO A 97 3.45 -6.05 10.45
C PRO A 97 4.70 -6.91 10.25
N ALA A 98 5.82 -6.46 10.82
CA ALA A 98 7.11 -7.15 10.70
C ALA A 98 6.97 -8.65 11.02
N LEU A 99 7.40 -9.47 10.07
CA LEU A 99 7.28 -10.93 10.15
C LEU A 99 8.46 -11.54 10.92
N PRO A 100 8.27 -12.70 11.58
CA PRO A 100 9.37 -13.47 12.14
C PRO A 100 10.45 -13.80 11.10
N GLU A 101 11.68 -14.04 11.55
CA GLU A 101 12.78 -14.42 10.66
C GLU A 101 12.42 -15.63 9.79
N ASN A 102 12.80 -15.59 8.52
CA ASN A 102 12.57 -16.66 7.55
C ASN A 102 11.09 -17.04 7.37
N THR A 103 10.16 -16.10 7.59
CA THR A 103 8.74 -16.32 7.32
C THR A 103 8.22 -15.40 6.21
N VAL A 104 7.22 -15.89 5.49
CA VAL A 104 6.45 -15.13 4.49
C VAL A 104 4.98 -15.26 4.86
N ALA A 105 4.26 -14.14 4.86
CA ALA A 105 2.81 -14.16 4.99
C ALA A 105 2.17 -14.48 3.64
N VAL A 106 1.26 -15.46 3.62
CA VAL A 106 0.49 -15.79 2.41
C VAL A 106 -0.79 -14.98 2.37
N VAL A 107 -1.47 -14.86 3.52
CA VAL A 107 -2.64 -14.00 3.73
C VAL A 107 -2.61 -13.45 5.15
N ALA A 108 -3.09 -12.22 5.33
CA ALA A 108 -3.27 -11.59 6.64
C ALA A 108 -4.56 -10.76 6.64
N PHE A 109 -5.38 -10.94 7.67
CA PHE A 109 -6.64 -10.25 7.86
C PHE A 109 -6.66 -9.55 9.20
N ASP A 110 -7.00 -8.26 9.20
CA ASP A 110 -7.32 -7.49 10.40
C ASP A 110 -8.81 -7.65 10.72
N ILE A 111 -9.10 -8.07 11.95
CA ILE A 111 -10.46 -8.21 12.46
C ILE A 111 -10.70 -7.11 13.51
N ILE A 112 -11.70 -6.28 13.26
CA ILE A 112 -11.99 -5.05 14.02
C ILE A 112 -13.40 -5.16 14.62
N PRO A 113 -13.64 -4.66 15.85
CA PRO A 113 -12.76 -3.79 16.65
C PRO A 113 -11.67 -4.49 17.45
N ALA A 114 -10.46 -3.93 17.41
CA ALA A 114 -9.32 -4.41 18.19
C ALA A 114 -9.64 -4.51 19.69
N GLY A 115 -9.13 -5.57 20.33
CA GLY A 115 -9.36 -5.85 21.75
C GLY A 115 -10.75 -6.37 22.08
N ALA A 116 -11.60 -6.63 21.08
CA ALA A 116 -12.86 -7.32 21.31
C ALA A 116 -12.62 -8.75 21.82
N ARG A 117 -13.51 -9.22 22.69
CA ARG A 117 -13.54 -10.58 23.22
C ARG A 117 -14.91 -11.22 23.10
N PHE A 118 -14.93 -12.55 23.01
CA PHE A 118 -16.14 -13.36 22.98
C PHE A 118 -16.30 -14.19 24.26
N ASP A 119 -17.54 -14.58 24.56
CA ASP A 119 -17.87 -15.49 25.66
C ASP A 119 -17.80 -16.98 25.26
N LYS A 120 -17.74 -17.24 23.95
CA LYS A 120 -17.45 -18.52 23.32
C LYS A 120 -16.41 -18.32 22.22
N ASP A 121 -15.56 -19.31 22.02
CA ASP A 121 -14.65 -19.31 20.88
C ASP A 121 -15.44 -19.30 19.57
N ILE A 122 -14.94 -18.52 18.61
CA ILE A 122 -15.45 -18.47 17.25
C ILE A 122 -14.41 -19.11 16.33
N VAL A 123 -14.82 -19.61 15.16
CA VAL A 123 -13.91 -20.33 14.26
C VAL A 123 -13.53 -19.47 13.08
N LEU A 124 -12.23 -19.15 12.97
CA LEU A 124 -11.65 -18.53 11.79
C LEU A 124 -11.10 -19.62 10.88
N THR A 125 -11.56 -19.65 9.63
CA THR A 125 -11.08 -20.59 8.61
C THR A 125 -10.43 -19.84 7.47
N LEU A 126 -9.17 -20.18 7.16
CA LEU A 126 -8.41 -19.61 6.07
C LEU A 126 -8.00 -20.74 5.10
N SER A 127 -8.47 -20.67 3.86
CA SER A 127 -8.09 -21.63 2.82
C SER A 127 -7.14 -20.99 1.81
N LEU A 128 -6.15 -21.77 1.38
CA LEU A 128 -5.11 -21.36 0.44
C LEU A 128 -4.97 -22.37 -0.68
N ASP A 129 -4.66 -21.88 -1.88
CA ASP A 129 -4.22 -22.74 -2.96
C ASP A 129 -2.74 -23.10 -2.76
N GLU A 130 -2.37 -24.38 -2.96
CA GLU A 130 -0.96 -24.79 -2.91
C GLU A 130 -0.06 -23.96 -3.86
N SER A 131 -0.63 -23.44 -4.96
CA SER A 131 0.09 -22.57 -5.90
C SER A 131 0.52 -21.21 -5.32
N GLN A 132 -0.11 -20.77 -4.23
CA GLN A 132 0.24 -19.53 -3.52
C GLN A 132 1.43 -19.75 -2.57
N LEU A 133 1.75 -21.01 -2.23
CA LEU A 133 2.84 -21.31 -1.32
C LEU A 133 4.19 -21.11 -2.02
N PRO A 134 5.19 -20.53 -1.34
CA PRO A 134 6.56 -20.52 -1.85
C PRO A 134 7.05 -21.95 -2.12
N GLY A 135 7.70 -22.19 -3.26
CA GLY A 135 8.20 -23.52 -3.62
C GLY A 135 9.27 -24.09 -2.66
N ASN A 136 9.74 -23.29 -1.71
CA ASN A 136 10.70 -23.64 -0.65
C ASN A 136 10.10 -23.53 0.76
N ALA A 137 8.76 -23.61 0.87
CA ALA A 137 8.02 -23.71 2.11
C ALA A 137 8.41 -24.96 2.91
N GLN A 138 8.59 -24.78 4.21
CA GLN A 138 8.95 -25.84 5.17
C GLN A 138 7.79 -26.16 6.11
N ASN A 139 7.17 -25.11 6.65
CA ASN A 139 6.08 -25.23 7.61
C ASN A 139 5.05 -24.13 7.34
N VAL A 140 3.77 -24.50 7.32
CA VAL A 140 2.65 -23.57 7.11
C VAL A 140 1.83 -23.58 8.38
N PHE A 141 1.60 -22.42 8.99
CA PHE A 141 0.92 -22.31 10.28
C PHE A 141 0.06 -21.06 10.37
N MET A 142 -1.01 -21.11 11.18
CA MET A 142 -1.78 -19.93 11.54
C MET A 142 -1.11 -19.19 12.70
N ALA A 143 -1.15 -17.86 12.66
CA ALA A 143 -0.68 -17.01 13.74
C ALA A 143 -1.56 -15.77 13.88
N TYR A 144 -1.54 -15.15 15.06
CA TYR A 144 -2.08 -13.83 15.28
C TYR A 144 -0.98 -12.86 15.69
N TYR A 145 -1.15 -11.58 15.39
CA TYR A 145 -0.24 -10.54 15.83
C TYR A 145 -0.63 -10.08 17.23
N ASP A 146 0.29 -10.08 18.18
CA ASP A 146 0.12 -9.45 19.48
C ASP A 146 0.70 -8.04 19.43
N ASP A 147 -0.16 -7.03 19.43
CA ASP A 147 0.22 -5.62 19.34
C ASP A 147 0.92 -5.11 20.60
N VAL A 148 0.76 -5.79 21.75
CA VAL A 148 1.42 -5.46 23.01
C VAL A 148 2.89 -5.87 22.97
N SER A 149 3.18 -7.08 22.48
CA SER A 149 4.55 -7.57 22.34
C SER A 149 5.21 -7.18 21.01
N GLY A 150 4.41 -6.79 20.01
CA GLY A 150 4.86 -6.48 18.66
C GLY A 150 5.33 -7.72 17.90
N ALA A 151 4.72 -8.88 18.16
CA ALA A 151 5.17 -10.17 17.66
C ALA A 151 4.02 -11.06 17.18
N TRP A 152 4.31 -11.93 16.20
CA TRP A 152 3.39 -12.97 15.76
C TRP A 152 3.44 -14.18 16.69
N VAL A 153 2.28 -14.62 17.16
CA VAL A 153 2.09 -15.75 18.07
C VAL A 153 1.38 -16.88 17.31
N PRO A 154 1.97 -18.09 17.22
CA PRO A 154 1.34 -19.24 16.59
C PRO A 154 0.03 -19.64 17.28
N LEU A 155 -0.95 -20.08 16.49
CA LEU A 155 -2.21 -20.64 16.95
C LEU A 155 -2.23 -22.16 16.84
N GLU A 156 -3.02 -22.80 17.69
CA GLU A 156 -3.48 -24.16 17.42
C GLU A 156 -4.54 -24.11 16.32
N TYR A 157 -4.42 -24.98 15.32
CA TYR A 157 -5.36 -25.07 14.22
C TYR A 157 -5.54 -26.52 13.79
N GLU A 158 -6.69 -26.78 13.19
CA GLU A 158 -6.99 -28.04 12.52
C GLU A 158 -6.87 -27.84 11.01
N THR A 159 -6.30 -28.81 10.32
CA THR A 159 -6.28 -28.83 8.85
C THR A 159 -7.50 -29.58 8.33
N GLY A 160 -8.32 -28.92 7.52
CA GLY A 160 -9.49 -29.48 6.87
C GLY A 160 -9.33 -29.61 5.35
N GLY A 161 -10.31 -30.23 4.70
CA GLY A 161 -10.41 -30.34 3.24
C GLY A 161 -10.75 -31.77 2.76
N PRO A 162 -11.49 -31.96 1.65
CA PRO A 162 -11.66 -33.28 1.07
C PRO A 162 -10.30 -33.81 0.61
N ASN A 163 -9.96 -35.05 0.98
CA ASN A 163 -8.76 -35.73 0.47
C ASN A 163 -8.74 -35.66 -1.07
N GLY A 164 -7.76 -34.97 -1.66
CA GLY A 164 -7.60 -34.84 -3.11
C GLY A 164 -7.97 -33.48 -3.73
N VAL A 165 -8.26 -32.46 -2.92
CA VAL A 165 -8.31 -31.06 -3.37
C VAL A 165 -6.94 -30.41 -3.10
N THR A 166 -6.49 -29.54 -4.01
CA THR A 166 -5.22 -28.77 -3.91
C THR A 166 -5.32 -27.54 -2.99
N GLU A 167 -6.37 -27.49 -2.17
CA GLU A 167 -6.64 -26.40 -1.25
C GLU A 167 -6.27 -26.84 0.17
N LEU A 168 -5.41 -26.04 0.82
CA LEU A 168 -5.04 -26.20 2.22
C LEU A 168 -5.97 -25.33 3.06
N THR A 169 -6.86 -25.94 3.85
CA THR A 169 -7.76 -25.23 4.76
C THR A 169 -7.26 -25.35 6.19
N LEU A 170 -7.03 -24.20 6.85
CA LEU A 170 -6.65 -24.12 8.26
C LEU A 170 -7.78 -23.46 9.06
N SER A 171 -8.20 -24.10 10.16
CA SER A 171 -9.27 -23.62 11.04
C SER A 171 -8.78 -23.48 12.47
N ALA A 172 -8.90 -22.29 13.05
CA ALA A 172 -8.52 -22.00 14.43
C ALA A 172 -9.70 -21.47 15.24
N ALA A 173 -9.82 -21.93 16.48
CA ALA A 173 -10.69 -21.33 17.48
C ALA A 173 -10.03 -20.05 18.01
N ILE A 174 -10.74 -18.93 17.98
CA ILE A 174 -10.26 -17.63 18.44
C ILE A 174 -11.27 -17.01 19.40
N ASP A 175 -10.79 -16.30 20.42
CA ASP A 175 -11.61 -15.67 21.47
C ASP A 175 -11.49 -14.14 21.50
N HIS A 176 -10.66 -13.59 20.61
CA HIS A 176 -10.37 -12.17 20.52
C HIS A 176 -10.13 -11.71 19.08
N PHE A 177 -10.11 -10.40 18.90
CA PHE A 177 -9.80 -9.76 17.63
C PHE A 177 -8.40 -9.17 17.60
N SER A 178 -7.71 -9.46 16.50
CA SER A 178 -6.40 -8.98 16.14
C SER A 178 -6.20 -9.15 14.62
N ILE A 179 -4.97 -8.99 14.17
CA ILE A 179 -4.52 -9.43 12.86
C ILE A 179 -4.25 -10.94 12.94
N PHE A 180 -4.87 -11.70 12.05
CA PHE A 180 -4.69 -13.14 11.89
C PHE A 180 -4.13 -13.43 10.50
N GLY A 181 -3.26 -14.41 10.38
CA GLY A 181 -2.69 -14.75 9.09
C GLY A 181 -2.22 -16.19 9.00
N VAL A 182 -2.00 -16.63 7.77
CA VAL A 182 -1.25 -17.86 7.49
C VAL A 182 0.16 -17.47 7.10
N LEU A 183 1.11 -17.92 7.92
CA LEU A 183 2.53 -17.70 7.73
C LEU A 183 3.21 -18.99 7.28
N VAL A 184 4.26 -18.82 6.50
CA VAL A 184 5.05 -19.92 5.96
C VAL A 184 6.51 -19.72 6.33
N GLU A 185 7.07 -20.64 7.09
CA GLU A 185 8.52 -20.74 7.26
C GLU A 185 9.13 -21.23 5.94
N VAL A 186 10.14 -20.52 5.47
CA VAL A 186 10.85 -20.82 4.23
C VAL A 186 12.32 -21.07 4.53
N THR A 187 12.97 -21.93 3.75
CA THR A 187 14.42 -22.17 3.88
C THR A 187 15.27 -20.95 3.52
N GLN A 188 14.72 -20.04 2.72
CA GLN A 188 15.35 -18.82 2.25
C GLN A 188 14.25 -17.82 1.83
N LEU A 189 14.35 -16.57 2.27
CA LEU A 189 13.44 -15.53 1.78
C LEU A 189 13.65 -15.30 0.28
N PRO A 190 12.62 -14.85 -0.46
CA PRO A 190 12.78 -14.44 -1.85
C PRO A 190 13.79 -13.29 -1.98
N ALA A 191 14.27 -13.05 -3.19
CA ALA A 191 15.09 -11.87 -3.48
C ALA A 191 14.20 -10.63 -3.34
N HIS A 192 14.71 -9.59 -2.72
CA HIS A 192 14.05 -8.31 -2.56
C HIS A 192 15.07 -7.24 -2.89
N PHE A 193 14.70 -6.30 -3.78
CA PHE A 193 15.64 -5.34 -4.34
C PHE A 193 15.26 -3.94 -3.93
N THR A 194 16.20 -3.23 -3.32
CA THR A 194 16.05 -1.83 -2.95
C THR A 194 17.13 -0.99 -3.63
N ALA A 195 16.74 0.18 -4.12
CA ALA A 195 17.63 1.13 -4.74
C ALA A 195 17.93 2.29 -3.78
N SER A 196 19.16 2.80 -3.81
CA SER A 196 19.59 3.93 -2.99
C SER A 196 20.70 4.74 -3.67
N GLY A 197 20.96 5.94 -3.15
CA GLY A 197 22.13 6.73 -3.55
C GLY A 197 22.10 7.19 -5.02
N LEU A 198 20.94 7.65 -5.50
CA LEU A 198 20.83 8.26 -6.81
C LEU A 198 21.81 9.44 -6.92
N ASN A 199 22.66 9.40 -7.95
CA ASN A 199 23.68 10.41 -8.20
C ASN A 199 23.70 10.77 -9.68
N ILE A 200 23.69 12.07 -9.98
CA ILE A 200 23.64 12.60 -11.35
C ILE A 200 24.81 13.54 -11.56
N VAL A 201 25.64 13.22 -12.57
CA VAL A 201 26.77 14.05 -12.97
C VAL A 201 26.58 14.51 -14.40
N THR A 202 26.47 15.82 -14.61
CA THR A 202 26.34 16.42 -15.94
C THR A 202 27.68 16.95 -16.45
N SER A 203 27.97 16.68 -17.72
CA SER A 203 29.16 17.20 -18.41
C SER A 203 28.78 17.56 -19.84
N GLY A 204 28.60 18.86 -20.09
CA GLY A 204 28.18 19.36 -21.39
C GLY A 204 26.80 18.83 -21.78
N GLN A 205 26.74 17.99 -22.81
CA GLN A 205 25.50 17.39 -23.33
C GLN A 205 25.30 15.93 -22.88
N THR A 206 26.03 15.50 -21.87
CA THR A 206 25.97 14.13 -21.36
C THR A 206 25.65 14.15 -19.87
N ALA A 207 24.79 13.24 -19.42
CA ALA A 207 24.56 12.96 -18.01
C ALA A 207 24.97 11.53 -17.70
N SER A 208 25.68 11.34 -16.58
CA SER A 208 25.92 10.02 -15.97
C SER A 208 25.01 9.91 -14.76
N ILE A 209 24.15 8.90 -14.76
CA ILE A 209 23.19 8.62 -13.69
C ILE A 209 23.60 7.31 -13.05
N ALA A 210 23.76 7.29 -11.73
CA ALA A 210 24.14 6.09 -11.00
C ALA A 210 23.22 5.88 -9.79
N ALA A 211 22.93 4.61 -9.50
CA ALA A 211 22.22 4.19 -8.30
C ALA A 211 22.84 2.90 -7.77
N ASN A 212 22.78 2.70 -6.45
CA ASN A 212 23.20 1.45 -5.82
C ASN A 212 21.98 0.54 -5.63
N ILE A 213 22.09 -0.69 -6.11
CA ILE A 213 21.05 -1.72 -5.95
C ILE A 213 21.54 -2.72 -4.92
N VAL A 214 20.68 -3.02 -3.94
CA VAL A 214 20.93 -4.01 -2.89
C VAL A 214 19.88 -5.11 -3.01
N ASN A 215 20.31 -6.36 -2.90
CA ASN A 215 19.40 -7.46 -2.63
C ASN A 215 19.37 -7.73 -1.12
N ASP A 216 18.40 -7.16 -0.41
CA ASP A 216 18.19 -7.39 1.03
C ASP A 216 17.29 -8.60 1.32
N GLY A 217 16.90 -9.33 0.27
CA GLY A 217 16.24 -10.62 0.36
C GLY A 217 17.16 -11.79 0.72
N GLY A 218 16.57 -12.98 0.84
CA GLY A 218 17.25 -14.18 1.35
C GLY A 218 17.88 -15.08 0.30
N ARG A 219 17.74 -14.76 -0.99
CA ARG A 219 18.29 -15.58 -2.10
C ARG A 219 18.76 -14.75 -3.27
N GLU A 220 19.56 -15.37 -4.14
CA GLU A 220 19.93 -14.77 -5.42
C GLU A 220 18.69 -14.47 -6.27
N GLY A 221 18.69 -13.32 -6.93
CA GLY A 221 17.68 -12.92 -7.88
C GLY A 221 18.23 -12.04 -8.98
N THR A 222 17.38 -11.81 -9.98
CA THR A 222 17.65 -10.91 -11.10
C THR A 222 16.74 -9.70 -11.01
N TYR A 223 17.31 -8.51 -11.12
CA TYR A 223 16.57 -7.25 -11.15
C TYR A 223 16.84 -6.50 -12.46
N ILE A 224 15.77 -6.07 -13.12
CA ILE A 224 15.85 -5.28 -14.35
C ILE A 224 15.54 -3.83 -13.97
N LEU A 225 16.59 -3.00 -14.00
CA LEU A 225 16.46 -1.56 -13.82
C LEU A 225 16.00 -0.94 -15.14
N GLU A 226 15.08 0.01 -15.04
CA GLU A 226 14.68 0.87 -16.14
C GLU A 226 15.06 2.32 -15.81
N LEU A 227 15.76 2.98 -16.73
CA LEU A 227 16.06 4.40 -16.68
C LEU A 227 15.00 5.14 -17.48
N ARG A 228 14.30 6.08 -16.83
CA ARG A 228 13.35 6.98 -17.48
C ARG A 228 13.86 8.41 -17.46
N LEU A 229 13.61 9.13 -18.54
CA LEU A 229 13.88 10.55 -18.67
C LEU A 229 12.59 11.27 -19.08
N ASN A 230 12.11 12.19 -18.24
CA ASN A 230 10.80 12.85 -18.38
C ASN A 230 9.65 11.85 -18.54
N GLY A 231 9.67 10.76 -17.77
CA GLY A 231 8.68 9.67 -17.79
C GLY A 231 8.85 8.64 -18.90
N GLU A 232 9.69 8.90 -19.91
CA GLU A 232 9.92 7.98 -21.03
C GLU A 232 11.09 7.02 -20.76
N PRO A 233 10.92 5.69 -20.92
CA PRO A 233 12.00 4.72 -20.74
C PRO A 233 13.04 4.87 -21.87
N ILE A 234 14.31 5.07 -21.51
CA ILE A 234 15.40 5.31 -22.45
C ILE A 234 16.50 4.25 -22.42
N ASP A 235 16.65 3.51 -21.31
CA ASP A 235 17.63 2.43 -21.18
C ASP A 235 17.23 1.42 -20.09
N THR A 236 17.81 0.22 -20.14
CA THR A 236 17.60 -0.82 -19.12
C THR A 236 18.91 -1.51 -18.77
N ALA A 237 19.05 -1.94 -17.52
CA ALA A 237 20.20 -2.72 -17.08
C ALA A 237 19.73 -3.93 -16.25
N MET A 238 20.34 -5.09 -16.49
CA MET A 238 20.07 -6.30 -15.71
C MET A 238 21.20 -6.51 -14.71
N VAL A 239 20.84 -6.71 -13.45
CA VAL A 239 21.78 -7.11 -12.39
C VAL A 239 21.35 -8.44 -11.78
N VAL A 240 22.32 -9.28 -11.45
CA VAL A 240 22.12 -10.53 -10.72
C VAL A 240 22.89 -10.40 -9.42
N LEU A 241 22.19 -10.47 -8.28
CA LEU A 241 22.78 -10.28 -6.96
C LEU A 241 22.37 -11.43 -6.04
N GLY A 242 23.37 -12.01 -5.37
CA GLY A 242 23.13 -12.91 -4.24
C GLY A 242 22.52 -12.19 -3.04
N ALA A 243 22.08 -12.96 -2.04
CA ALA A 243 21.54 -12.42 -0.80
C ALA A 243 22.56 -11.49 -0.10
N GLY A 244 22.11 -10.31 0.31
CA GLY A 244 22.93 -9.28 0.95
C GLY A 244 23.96 -8.60 0.04
N GLN A 245 24.02 -8.95 -1.25
CA GLN A 245 24.94 -8.30 -2.19
C GLN A 245 24.40 -6.97 -2.70
N SER A 246 25.32 -6.07 -3.04
CA SER A 246 24.99 -4.78 -3.64
C SER A 246 25.87 -4.49 -4.85
N GLN A 247 25.32 -3.81 -5.84
CA GLN A 247 26.06 -3.37 -7.02
C GLN A 247 25.65 -1.96 -7.44
N PRO A 248 26.61 -1.04 -7.65
CA PRO A 248 26.34 0.23 -8.31
C PRO A 248 26.09 0.01 -9.80
N VAL A 249 24.99 0.58 -10.30
CA VAL A 249 24.62 0.58 -11.72
C VAL A 249 24.72 2.01 -12.23
N SER A 250 25.36 2.20 -13.38
CA SER A 250 25.47 3.52 -14.01
C SER A 250 24.99 3.48 -15.46
N PHE A 251 24.19 4.48 -15.80
CA PHE A 251 23.75 4.80 -17.15
C PHE A 251 24.44 6.07 -17.64
N THR A 252 24.61 6.17 -18.95
CA THR A 252 25.13 7.37 -19.62
C THR A 252 24.15 7.82 -20.68
N VAL A 253 23.65 9.04 -20.54
CA VAL A 253 22.67 9.65 -21.46
C VAL A 253 23.36 10.74 -22.28
N PRO A 254 23.75 10.45 -23.53
CA PRO A 254 24.35 11.44 -24.42
C PRO A 254 23.29 12.29 -25.14
N GLY A 255 23.72 13.41 -25.73
CA GLY A 255 22.91 14.16 -26.68
C GLY A 255 21.84 15.05 -26.06
N LEU A 256 21.98 15.38 -24.78
CA LEU A 256 21.03 16.24 -24.07
C LEU A 256 21.09 17.67 -24.59
N ARG A 257 19.91 18.27 -24.74
CA ARG A 257 19.77 19.69 -25.06
C ARG A 257 19.78 20.48 -23.77
N HIS A 258 20.03 21.77 -23.88
CA HIS A 258 19.88 22.67 -22.74
C HIS A 258 18.42 22.69 -22.27
N GLY A 259 18.21 22.55 -20.97
CA GLY A 259 16.90 22.38 -20.38
C GLY A 259 16.96 21.62 -19.06
N GLN A 260 15.80 21.53 -18.40
CA GLN A 260 15.59 20.73 -17.21
C GLN A 260 15.08 19.35 -17.61
N TYR A 261 15.55 18.34 -16.90
CA TYR A 261 15.18 16.95 -17.08
C TYR A 261 14.82 16.34 -15.74
N GLU A 262 13.75 15.56 -15.72
CA GLU A 262 13.41 14.66 -14.63
C GLU A 262 13.97 13.28 -14.98
N VAL A 263 14.64 12.64 -14.03
CA VAL A 263 15.16 11.28 -14.18
C VAL A 263 14.57 10.38 -13.12
N GLU A 264 14.24 9.15 -13.51
CA GLU A 264 13.80 8.10 -12.60
C GLU A 264 14.60 6.82 -12.87
N VAL A 265 15.11 6.20 -11.80
CA VAL A 265 15.79 4.90 -11.84
C VAL A 265 15.36 4.08 -10.62
N ALA A 266 14.79 2.90 -10.86
CA ALA A 266 14.41 1.96 -9.80
C ALA A 266 13.55 2.62 -8.69
N GLY A 267 12.59 3.47 -9.09
CA GLY A 267 11.69 4.20 -8.19
C GLY A 267 12.30 5.43 -7.50
N LEU A 268 13.60 5.70 -7.69
CA LEU A 268 14.23 6.93 -7.25
C LEU A 268 14.09 8.00 -8.34
N SER A 269 13.65 9.20 -7.97
CA SER A 269 13.54 10.33 -8.90
C SER A 269 14.34 11.54 -8.43
N ASP A 270 14.88 12.30 -9.38
CA ASP A 270 15.54 13.59 -9.15
C ASP A 270 15.53 14.42 -10.45
N GLU A 271 15.87 15.70 -10.35
CA GLU A 271 15.90 16.64 -11.48
C GLU A 271 17.30 17.20 -11.71
N PHE A 272 17.66 17.39 -12.97
CA PHE A 272 18.91 18.04 -13.32
C PHE A 272 18.76 19.00 -14.51
N THR A 273 19.64 20.00 -14.56
CA THR A 273 19.65 20.99 -15.64
C THR A 273 20.92 20.88 -16.48
N VAL A 274 20.73 20.82 -17.80
CA VAL A 274 21.80 20.91 -18.79
C VAL A 274 21.93 22.37 -19.23
N SER A 275 23.09 22.98 -18.97
CA SER A 275 23.36 24.38 -19.31
C SER A 275 24.23 24.51 -20.56
N ARG A 276 24.13 25.65 -21.26
CA ARG A 276 25.05 25.97 -22.35
C ARG A 276 26.39 26.43 -21.78
N PRO A 277 27.53 25.94 -22.29
CA PRO A 277 28.81 26.48 -21.91
C PRO A 277 28.87 27.97 -22.29
N ILE A 278 29.22 28.83 -21.33
CA ILE A 278 29.45 30.25 -21.59
C ILE A 278 30.74 30.36 -22.39
N ALA A 279 30.65 30.88 -23.61
CA ALA A 279 31.81 31.19 -24.43
C ALA A 279 32.53 32.43 -23.87
N TRP A 280 33.38 32.26 -22.86
CA TRP A 280 34.13 33.34 -22.22
C TRP A 280 34.96 34.17 -23.20
N TRP A 281 35.46 33.57 -24.27
CA TRP A 281 36.14 34.31 -25.33
C TRP A 281 35.20 35.33 -26.03
N LEU A 282 33.92 34.99 -26.24
CA LEU A 282 32.93 35.96 -26.76
C LEU A 282 32.71 37.09 -25.76
N VAL A 283 32.67 36.78 -24.46
CA VAL A 283 32.56 37.79 -23.41
C VAL A 283 33.76 38.74 -23.44
N VAL A 284 34.97 38.21 -23.59
CA VAL A 284 36.21 39.01 -23.71
C VAL A 284 36.19 39.87 -24.98
N VAL A 285 35.81 39.32 -26.14
CA VAL A 285 35.71 40.07 -27.40
C VAL A 285 34.71 41.22 -27.28
N ILE A 286 33.53 40.96 -26.70
CA ILE A 286 32.50 41.98 -26.46
C ILE A 286 33.00 43.06 -25.51
N ALA A 287 33.70 42.68 -24.43
CA ALA A 287 34.25 43.63 -23.47
C ALA A 287 35.33 44.53 -24.08
N VAL A 288 36.23 43.98 -24.90
CA VAL A 288 37.26 44.75 -25.61
C VAL A 288 36.63 45.71 -26.62
N ALA A 289 35.63 45.26 -27.39
CA ALA A 289 34.92 46.11 -28.33
C ALA A 289 34.21 47.27 -27.63
N ALA A 290 33.51 47.00 -26.51
CA ALA A 290 32.86 48.03 -25.70
C ALA A 290 33.89 49.03 -25.12
N GLY A 291 35.02 48.53 -24.61
CA GLY A 291 36.11 49.37 -24.12
C GLY A 291 36.69 50.29 -25.20
N PHE A 292 36.87 49.77 -26.42
CA PHE A 292 37.36 50.54 -27.56
C PHE A 292 36.36 51.64 -27.97
N ILE A 293 35.06 51.33 -28.00
CA ILE A 293 34.00 52.31 -28.30
C ILE A 293 33.98 53.43 -27.24
N ILE A 294 34.05 53.07 -25.96
CA ILE A 294 34.09 54.06 -24.86
C ILE A 294 35.35 54.93 -24.99
N TRP A 295 36.50 54.33 -25.28
CA TRP A 295 37.75 55.04 -25.47
C TRP A 295 37.68 56.04 -26.62
N GLU A 296 37.17 55.63 -27.79
CA GLU A 296 36.93 56.47 -28.96
C GLU A 296 36.01 57.67 -28.63
N VAL A 297 34.89 57.45 -27.93
CA VAL A 297 33.94 58.50 -27.55
C VAL A 297 34.58 59.51 -26.60
N VAL A 298 35.31 59.04 -25.58
CA VAL A 298 36.00 59.92 -24.62
C VAL A 298 37.10 60.71 -25.31
N TRP A 299 37.85 60.07 -26.21
CA TRP A 299 38.91 60.73 -26.96
C TRP A 299 38.38 61.82 -27.88
N ARG A 300 37.29 61.56 -28.63
CA ARG A 300 36.61 62.57 -29.47
C ARG A 300 36.08 63.75 -28.65
N LYS A 301 35.41 63.51 -27.51
CA LYS A 301 34.92 64.58 -26.62
C LYS A 301 36.06 65.45 -26.07
N ARG A 302 37.19 64.84 -25.69
CA ARG A 302 38.39 65.58 -25.24
C ARG A 302 39.02 66.42 -26.34
N LYS A 303 38.93 65.97 -27.60
CA LYS A 303 39.44 66.72 -28.76
C LYS A 303 38.58 67.95 -29.05
N THR A 304 37.26 67.80 -29.08
CA THR A 304 36.34 68.93 -29.32
C THR A 304 36.37 70.00 -28.21
N ALA A 305 36.63 69.61 -26.96
CA ALA A 305 36.78 70.55 -25.85
C ALA A 305 38.09 71.37 -25.87
N LYS A 306 39.05 71.02 -26.73
CA LYS A 306 40.30 71.78 -26.91
C LYS A 306 40.26 72.73 -28.11
N GLU A 307 39.19 72.70 -28.92
CA GLU A 307 39.08 73.44 -30.19
C GLU A 307 37.98 74.52 -30.16
N GLY A 308 37.33 74.79 -29.02
CA GLY A 308 36.36 75.87 -28.82
C GLY A 308 36.70 76.71 -27.60
#